data_AF-A0A7Y5YED2-F1
#
_entry.id   AF-A0A7Y5YED2-F1
#
_cell.length_a   1.000
_cell.length_b   1.000
_cell.length_c   1.000
_cell.angle_alpha   90.00
_cell.angle_beta   90.00
_cell.angle_gamma   90.00
#
_symmetry.space_group_name_H-M   'P 1'
#
loop_
_entity.id
_entity.type
_entity.pdbx_description
1 polymer ?
#
loop_
_entity_poly.entity_id
_entity_poly.type
_entity_poly.pdbx_seq_one_letter_code
_entity_poly.pdbx_strand_id
1 'polypeptide(L)' 'MNHSKLLRYLNDPRGPEEVLPALTAGELIELLDALYQNLDTPEPEFGAQAWYEMGVEESFRRSASPEGTAHGVA' A
#
# COMPACT_ATOMS: atom_id res chain seq x y z
N MET A 1 6.86 6.85 -8.44
CA MET A 1 7.05 7.54 -7.13
C MET A 1 8.53 7.90 -6.86
N ASN A 2 8.84 8.89 -6.00
CA ASN A 2 10.21 9.29 -5.59
C ASN A 2 10.47 9.03 -4.09
N HIS A 3 11.73 8.86 -3.68
CA HIS A 3 12.12 8.51 -2.28
C HIS A 3 11.52 9.45 -1.23
N SER A 4 11.50 10.76 -1.46
CA SER A 4 10.92 11.73 -0.52
C SER A 4 9.41 11.53 -0.28
N LYS A 5 8.68 11.04 -1.29
CA LYS A 5 7.25 10.73 -1.18
C LYS A 5 7.04 9.40 -0.42
N LEU A 6 7.91 8.42 -0.64
CA LEU A 6 7.93 7.18 0.13
C LEU A 6 8.12 7.46 1.63
N LEU A 7 9.11 8.27 1.99
CA LEU A 7 9.34 8.67 3.39
C LEU A 7 8.13 9.37 4.02
N ARG A 8 7.37 10.14 3.23
CA ARG A 8 6.15 10.78 3.72
C ARG A 8 5.09 9.76 4.12
N TYR A 9 4.96 8.67 3.36
CA TYR A 9 4.07 7.57 3.73
C TYR A 9 4.60 6.84 4.96
N LEU A 10 5.88 6.44 4.98
CA LEU A 10 6.47 5.71 6.10
C LEU A 10 6.38 6.47 7.44
N ASN A 11 6.45 7.81 7.40
CA ASN A 11 6.33 8.68 8.57
C ASN A 11 4.89 9.18 8.81
N ASP A 12 3.89 8.69 8.07
CA ASP A 12 2.51 9.08 8.29
C ASP A 12 2.01 8.51 9.63
N PRO A 13 1.56 9.36 10.57
CA PRO A 13 1.18 8.91 11.91
C PRO A 13 -0.05 7.98 11.92
N ARG A 14 -0.82 7.94 10.82
CA ARG A 14 -1.97 7.05 10.66
C ARG A 14 -1.54 5.60 10.38
N GLY A 15 -0.30 5.39 9.94
CA GLY A 15 0.22 4.08 9.61
C GLY A 15 -0.39 3.47 8.34
N PRO A 16 0.04 2.25 7.97
CA PRO A 16 -0.38 1.61 6.72
C PRO A 16 -1.86 1.21 6.75
N GLU A 17 -2.39 0.83 7.90
CA GLU A 17 -3.77 0.33 8.06
C GLU A 17 -4.83 1.34 7.62
N GLU A 18 -4.60 2.62 7.90
CA GLU A 18 -5.50 3.71 7.54
C GLU A 18 -5.15 4.31 6.17
N VAL A 19 -3.86 4.37 5.82
CA VAL A 19 -3.41 5.04 4.60
C VAL A 19 -3.63 4.18 3.36
N LEU A 20 -3.25 2.91 3.40
CA LEU A 20 -3.34 1.99 2.26
C LEU A 20 -4.76 1.90 1.68
N PRO A 21 -5.83 1.65 2.47
CA PRO A 21 -7.19 1.59 1.94
C PRO A 21 -7.70 2.90 1.34
N ALA A 22 -7.13 4.04 1.76
CA ALA A 22 -7.51 5.35 1.22
C ALA A 22 -6.82 5.68 -0.13
N LEU A 23 -5.79 4.94 -0.52
CA LEU A 23 -5.08 5.15 -1.80
C LEU A 23 -5.90 4.62 -2.98
N THR A 24 -5.78 5.31 -4.12
CA THR A 24 -6.26 4.75 -5.40
C THR A 24 -5.46 3.50 -5.78
N ALA A 25 -6.01 2.68 -6.68
CA ALA A 25 -5.31 1.47 -7.16
C ALA A 25 -3.95 1.79 -7.80
N GLY A 26 -3.86 2.88 -8.57
CA GLY A 26 -2.60 3.34 -9.17
C GLY A 26 -1.57 3.77 -8.11
N GLU A 27 -1.99 4.54 -7.11
CA GLU A 27 -1.10 4.97 -6.03
C GLU A 27 -0.62 3.81 -5.16
N LEU A 28 -1.46 2.81 -4.92
CA LEU A 28 -1.06 1.61 -4.20
C LEU A 28 0.01 0.81 -4.96
N ILE A 29 -0.16 0.66 -6.28
CA ILE A 29 0.84 0.00 -7.14
C ILE A 29 2.16 0.77 -7.13
N GLU A 30 2.11 2.10 -7.29
CA GLU A 30 3.31 2.95 -7.21
C GLU A 30 3.99 2.88 -5.84
N LEU A 31 3.23 2.73 -4.77
CA LEU A 31 3.75 2.57 -3.41
C LEU A 31 4.42 1.24 -3.20
N LEU A 32 3.82 0.14 -3.66
CA LEU A 32 4.41 -1.17 -3.58
C LEU A 32 5.71 -1.27 -4.39
N ASP A 33 5.75 -0.70 -5.59
CA ASP A 33 6.96 -0.65 -6.41
C ASP A 33 8.11 0.09 -5.70
N ALA A 34 7.81 1.27 -5.13
CA ALA A 34 8.80 2.04 -4.39
C ALA A 34 9.28 1.37 -3.09
N LEU A 35 8.38 0.68 -2.38
CA LEU A 35 8.71 -0.10 -1.20
C LEU A 35 9.59 -1.30 -1.57
N TYR A 36 9.26 -2.00 -2.64
CA TYR A 36 10.07 -3.11 -3.15
C TYR A 36 11.49 -2.65 -3.50
N GLN A 37 11.62 -1.55 -4.24
CA GLN A 37 12.91 -0.95 -4.55
C GLN A 37 13.68 -0.51 -3.30
N ASN A 38 12.99 0.01 -2.28
CA ASN A 38 13.63 0.40 -1.02
C ASN A 38 14.12 -0.82 -0.22
N LEU A 39 13.34 -1.91 -0.20
CA LEU A 39 13.72 -3.17 0.44
C LEU A 39 14.89 -3.88 -0.23
N ASP A 40 15.12 -3.63 -1.52
CA ASP A 40 16.28 -4.13 -2.27
C ASP A 40 17.58 -3.36 -1.95
N THR A 41 17.48 -2.22 -1.24
CA THR A 41 18.67 -1.46 -0.83
C THR A 41 19.36 -2.09 0.40
N PRO A 42 20.68 -1.87 0.59
CA PRO A 42 21.40 -2.43 1.74
C PRO A 42 20.96 -1.85 3.10
N GLU A 43 20.33 -0.67 3.10
CA GLU A 43 19.83 0.02 4.30
C GLU A 43 18.39 0.48 4.03
N PRO A 44 17.41 -0.45 4.09
CA PRO A 44 16.01 -0.10 3.84
C PRO A 44 15.48 0.82 4.94
N GLU A 45 14.47 1.62 4.58
CA GLU A 45 13.85 2.56 5.50
C GLU A 45 13.07 1.82 6.58
N PHE A 46 13.11 2.35 7.80
CA PHE A 46 12.42 1.75 8.93
C PHE A 46 10.91 1.65 8.65
N GLY A 47 10.35 0.46 8.85
CA GLY A 47 8.93 0.19 8.60
C GLY A 47 8.58 -0.11 7.14
N ALA A 48 9.50 0.01 6.18
CA ALA A 48 9.24 -0.32 4.77
C ALA A 48 8.70 -1.74 4.58
N GLN A 49 9.23 -2.72 5.33
CA GLN A 49 8.76 -4.09 5.26
C GLN A 49 7.28 -4.22 5.67
N ALA A 50 6.91 -3.68 6.83
CA ALA A 50 5.53 -3.74 7.33
C ALA A 50 4.54 -3.02 6.39
N TRP A 51 4.96 -1.89 5.82
CA TRP A 51 4.19 -1.17 4.81
C TRP A 51 3.99 -2.00 3.52
N TYR A 52 5.03 -2.72 3.09
CA TYR A 52 4.96 -3.58 1.90
C TYR A 52 4.04 -4.77 2.12
N GLU A 53 4.19 -5.48 3.26
CA GLU A 53 3.36 -6.63 3.62
C GLU A 53 1.87 -6.25 3.62
N MET A 54 1.50 -5.17 4.33
CA MET A 54 0.11 -4.71 4.35
C MET A 54 -0.39 -4.20 3.00
N GLY A 55 0.47 -3.57 2.21
CA GLY A 55 0.09 -3.10 0.87
C GLY A 55 -0.22 -4.27 -0.08
N VAL A 56 0.51 -5.38 0.04
CA VAL A 56 0.25 -6.62 -0.72
C VAL A 56 -1.06 -7.25 -0.26
N GLU A 57 -1.30 -7.34 1.05
CA GLU A 57 -2.58 -7.82 1.59
C GLU A 57 -3.76 -6.98 1.10
N GLU A 58 -3.61 -5.66 1.11
CA GLU A 58 -4.64 -4.73 0.61
C GLU A 58 -4.88 -4.90 -0.90
N SER A 59 -3.81 -5.08 -1.68
CA SER A 59 -3.91 -5.34 -3.12
C SER A 59 -4.67 -6.64 -3.39
N PHE A 60 -4.38 -7.69 -2.61
CA PHE A 60 -5.10 -8.96 -2.69
C PHE A 60 -6.58 -8.79 -2.31
N ARG A 61 -6.87 -8.07 -1.21
CA ARG A 61 -8.25 -7.76 -0.78
C ARG A 61 -9.06 -7.06 -1.86
N ARG A 62 -8.46 -6.06 -2.54
CA ARG A 62 -9.09 -5.35 -3.68
C ARG A 62 -9.31 -6.25 -4.88
N SER A 63 -8.36 -7.13 -5.19
CA SER A 63 -8.49 -8.06 -6.31
C SER A 63 -9.56 -9.14 -6.06
N ALA A 64 -9.74 -9.55 -4.80
CA ALA A 64 -10.75 -10.52 -4.39
C ALA A 64 -12.16 -9.93 -4.28
N SER A 65 -12.28 -8.61 -4.12
CA SER A 65 -13.55 -7.87 -4.15
C SER A 65 -13.56 -6.88 -5.32
N PRO A 66 -13.83 -7.34 -6.54
CA PRO A 66 -14.05 -6.45 -7.67
C PRO A 66 -15.39 -5.76 -7.46
N GLU A 67 -15.43 -4.72 -6.64
CA GLU A 67 -16.61 -3.90 -6.36
C GLU A 67 -17.83 -4.74 -5.95
N GLY A 68 -18.10 -4.81 -4.65
CA GLY A 68 -19.38 -5.36 -4.19
C GLY A 68 -20.55 -4.62 -4.84
N THR A 69 -21.07 -5.15 -5.94
CA THR A 69 -22.47 -4.96 -6.33
C THR A 69 -23.28 -5.60 -5.22
N ALA A 70 -23.57 -4.78 -4.22
CA ALA A 70 -24.68 -4.97 -3.31
C ALA A 70 -25.98 -4.84 -4.12
N HIS A 71 -26.38 -5.89 -4.84
CA HIS A 71 -27.78 -6.06 -5.22
C HIS A 71 -28.12 -7.53 -5.50
N GLY A 72 -28.68 -8.17 -4.49
CA GLY A 72 -29.22 -9.52 -4.58
C GLY A 72 -30.25 -9.77 -3.50
N VAL A 73 -31.24 -8.88 -3.39
CA VAL A 73 -32.54 -9.22 -2.78
C VAL A 73 -33.56 -9.29 -3.92
N ALA A 74 -33.98 -10.50 -4.25
CA ALA A 74 -35.21 -10.78 -4.99
C ALA A 74 -35.68 -12.19 -4.61
#